data_AF-A0A953IJS9-F1
#
_entry.id   AF-A0A953IJS9-F1
#
_cell.length_a   1.000
_cell.length_b   1.000
_cell.length_c   1.000
_cell.angle_alpha   90.00
_cell.angle_beta   90.00
_cell.angle_gamma   90.00
#
_symmetry.space_group_name_H-M   'P 1'
#
loop_
_entity.id
_entity.type
_entity.pdbx_description
1 polymer ?
#
loop_
_entity_poly.entity_id
_entity_poly.type
_entity_poly.pdbx_seq_one_letter_code
_entity_poly.pdbx_strand_id
1 'polypeptide(L)'
;VGLRVFDCYRPARAVAHFVRWSRDLKDTKTKGEFYPDVDKSDLFRDGYISYRSGHSRGSTVDLTLVDILPGPDGKLRERDMGTTFDFFSPFSAPSDKRVSEEARSNRRLLADAMKKAGFVPYGKEWWHFTLANEPFPQTYFDFVVE
;
A
#
# COMPACT_ATOMS: atom_id res chain seq x y z
N VAL A 1 10.53 -16.00 -6.18
CA VAL A 1 9.97 -15.04 -5.20
C VAL A 1 8.50 -15.34 -5.01
N GLY A 2 7.98 -15.20 -3.80
CA GLY A 2 6.55 -15.29 -3.50
C GLY A 2 5.96 -13.91 -3.28
N LEU A 3 4.64 -13.85 -3.04
CA LEU A 3 3.93 -12.62 -2.71
C LEU A 3 3.39 -12.73 -1.27
N ARG A 4 3.47 -11.64 -0.52
CA ARG A 4 2.72 -11.45 0.73
C ARG A 4 1.76 -10.31 0.55
N VAL A 5 0.49 -10.56 0.81
CA VAL A 5 -0.61 -9.59 0.70
C VAL A 5 -0.86 -8.95 2.07
N PHE A 6 -0.99 -7.64 2.11
CA PHE A 6 -1.30 -6.86 3.31
C PHE A 6 -2.78 -6.46 3.36
N ASP A 7 -3.31 -5.96 2.25
CA ASP A 7 -4.71 -5.54 2.14
C ASP A 7 -5.26 -5.81 0.73
N CYS A 8 -6.57 -6.06 0.64
CA CYS A 8 -7.31 -6.30 -0.60
C CYS A 8 -8.64 -5.54 -0.55
N TYR A 9 -9.74 -6.24 -0.30
CA TYR A 9 -11.02 -5.59 -0.11
C TYR A 9 -11.05 -4.88 1.26
N ARG A 10 -11.30 -3.58 1.21
CA ARG A 10 -11.44 -2.73 2.40
C ARG A 10 -12.85 -2.15 2.46
N PRO A 11 -13.67 -2.50 3.47
CA PRO A 11 -15.02 -1.98 3.60
C PRO A 11 -15.06 -0.45 3.65
N ALA A 12 -16.08 0.17 3.07
CA ALA A 12 -16.22 1.64 3.10
C ALA A 12 -16.22 2.22 4.53
N ARG A 13 -16.70 1.46 5.54
CA ARG A 13 -16.64 1.83 6.97
C ARG A 13 -15.21 1.93 7.51
N ALA A 14 -14.27 1.15 6.99
CA ALA A 14 -12.86 1.25 7.36
C ALA A 14 -12.23 2.52 6.75
N VAL A 15 -12.60 2.87 5.51
CA VAL A 15 -12.23 4.17 4.91
C VAL A 15 -12.80 5.33 5.72
N ALA A 16 -14.08 5.26 6.12
CA ALA A 16 -14.70 6.26 6.98
C ALA A 16 -14.00 6.35 8.35
N HIS A 17 -13.46 5.24 8.87
CA HIS A 17 -12.64 5.24 10.07
C HIS A 17 -11.32 5.99 9.86
N PHE A 18 -10.59 5.75 8.76
CA PHE A 18 -9.39 6.52 8.42
C PHE A 18 -9.67 8.02 8.28
N VAL A 19 -10.83 8.40 7.72
CA VAL A 19 -11.27 9.80 7.63
C VAL A 19 -11.51 10.41 9.02
N ARG A 20 -12.10 9.66 9.97
CA ARG A 20 -12.26 10.15 11.35
C ARG A 20 -10.92 10.29 12.06
N TRP A 21 -10.06 9.27 11.95
CA TRP A 21 -8.73 9.28 12.55
C TRP A 21 -7.87 10.44 12.06
N SER A 22 -7.86 10.71 10.76
CA SER A 22 -7.07 11.79 10.15
C SER A 22 -7.54 13.19 10.58
N ARG A 23 -8.81 13.36 10.97
CA ARG A 23 -9.34 14.61 11.52
C ARG A 23 -8.97 14.83 12.99
N ASP A 24 -8.66 13.78 13.74
CA ASP A 24 -8.09 13.92 15.07
C ASP A 24 -6.58 14.19 14.98
N LEU A 25 -6.22 15.46 14.83
CA LEU A 25 -4.82 15.88 14.70
C LEU A 25 -3.99 15.63 15.97
N LYS A 26 -4.62 15.34 17.11
CA LYS A 26 -3.92 15.06 18.38
C LYS A 26 -3.52 13.59 18.50
N ASP A 27 -4.17 12.70 17.76
CA ASP A 27 -3.78 11.28 17.72
C ASP A 27 -2.55 11.08 16.81
N THR A 28 -1.36 11.17 17.40
CA THR A 28 -0.07 11.02 16.72
C THR A 28 0.69 9.77 17.14
N LYS A 29 0.01 8.79 17.77
CA LYS A 29 0.64 7.58 18.34
C LYS A 29 1.50 6.82 17.33
N THR A 30 1.05 6.77 16.08
CA THR A 30 1.68 6.02 14.99
C THR A 30 2.51 6.91 14.05
N LYS A 31 2.63 8.22 14.35
CA LYS A 31 3.32 9.19 13.48
C LYS A 31 4.76 8.79 13.19
N GLY A 32 5.53 8.44 14.22
CA GLY A 32 6.94 8.11 14.06
C GLY A 32 7.20 6.89 13.19
N GLU A 33 6.22 6.00 13.07
CA GLU A 33 6.33 4.77 12.27
C GLU A 33 5.83 4.98 10.83
N PHE A 34 4.66 5.60 10.63
CA PHE A 34 4.01 5.61 9.32
C PHE A 34 4.09 6.94 8.58
N TYR A 35 4.29 8.07 9.26
CA TYR A 35 4.31 9.39 8.62
C TYR A 35 5.21 10.37 9.38
N PRO A 36 6.49 10.02 9.65
CA PRO A 36 7.35 10.80 10.53
C PRO A 36 7.56 12.23 10.02
N ASP A 37 7.69 12.37 8.70
CA ASP A 37 8.04 13.62 8.02
C ASP A 37 6.84 14.36 7.41
N VAL A 38 5.62 13.83 7.59
CA VAL A 38 4.40 14.41 7.01
C VAL A 38 3.50 14.97 8.12
N ASP A 39 2.93 16.15 7.89
CA ASP A 39 1.89 16.66 8.78
C ASP A 39 0.62 15.83 8.61
N LYS A 40 -0.02 15.45 9.73
CA LYS A 40 -1.23 14.62 9.66
C LYS A 40 -2.34 15.31 8.87
N SER A 41 -2.42 16.64 8.91
CA SER A 41 -3.37 17.44 8.13
C SER A 41 -3.14 17.36 6.62
N ASP A 42 -1.95 16.97 6.20
CA ASP A 42 -1.53 16.92 4.80
C ASP A 42 -1.74 15.54 4.15
N LEU A 43 -2.01 14.50 4.93
CA LEU A 43 -2.11 13.11 4.42
C LEU A 43 -3.13 12.94 3.28
N PHE A 44 -4.26 13.67 3.31
CA PHE A 44 -5.23 13.68 2.21
C PHE A 44 -4.74 14.46 1.00
N ARG A 45 -4.22 15.67 1.24
CA ARG A 45 -3.71 16.54 0.17
C ARG A 45 -2.62 15.82 -0.62
N ASP A 46 -1.75 15.13 0.11
CA ASP A 46 -0.62 14.41 -0.44
C ASP A 46 -1.04 13.03 -0.97
N GLY A 47 -2.31 12.64 -0.81
CA GLY A 47 -2.94 11.49 -1.46
C GLY A 47 -2.51 10.12 -0.93
N TYR A 48 -2.05 10.06 0.32
CA TYR A 48 -1.78 8.81 1.06
C TYR A 48 -3.04 8.23 1.70
N ILE A 49 -4.05 9.07 1.93
CA ILE A 49 -5.39 8.66 2.33
C ILE A 49 -6.42 9.28 1.39
N SER A 50 -7.54 8.57 1.19
CA SER A 50 -8.60 8.98 0.27
C SER A 50 -9.98 8.86 0.92
N TYR A 51 -10.88 9.78 0.57
CA TYR A 51 -12.29 9.69 0.94
C TYR A 51 -13.03 8.55 0.22
N ARG A 52 -12.48 8.06 -0.90
CA ARG A 52 -12.98 6.92 -1.68
C ARG A 52 -11.79 6.05 -2.07
N SER A 53 -11.71 4.84 -1.52
CA SER A 53 -10.58 3.93 -1.77
C SER A 53 -10.88 2.96 -2.91
N GLY A 54 -9.88 2.68 -3.75
CA GLY A 54 -9.93 1.60 -4.73
C GLY A 54 -10.22 0.23 -4.10
N HIS A 55 -9.68 0.00 -2.90
CA HIS A 55 -9.89 -1.23 -2.11
C HIS A 55 -11.37 -1.51 -1.83
N SER A 56 -12.19 -0.47 -1.65
CA SER A 56 -13.64 -0.65 -1.43
C SER A 56 -14.39 -1.12 -2.68
N ARG A 57 -13.74 -1.12 -3.85
CA ARG A 57 -14.28 -1.70 -5.09
C ARG A 57 -13.91 -3.16 -5.29
N GLY A 58 -13.07 -3.72 -4.40
CA GLY A 58 -12.73 -5.15 -4.37
C GLY A 58 -11.74 -5.60 -5.45
N SER A 59 -11.03 -4.69 -6.09
CA SER A 59 -10.07 -5.00 -7.19
C SER A 59 -8.72 -4.31 -7.02
N THR A 60 -8.39 -3.93 -5.78
CA THR A 60 -7.12 -3.32 -5.39
C THR A 60 -6.44 -4.21 -4.37
N VAL A 61 -5.11 -4.29 -4.44
CA VAL A 61 -4.28 -5.09 -3.55
C VAL A 61 -3.02 -4.33 -3.16
N ASP A 62 -2.67 -4.43 -1.89
CA ASP A 62 -1.41 -3.98 -1.31
C ASP A 62 -0.55 -5.21 -0.98
N LEU A 63 0.66 -5.29 -1.55
CA LEU A 63 1.50 -6.48 -1.40
C LEU A 63 3.02 -6.20 -1.50
N THR A 64 3.82 -7.17 -1.07
CA THR A 64 5.29 -7.18 -1.22
C THR A 64 5.80 -8.50 -1.78
N LEU A 65 7.09 -8.51 -2.13
CA LEU A 65 7.84 -9.71 -2.50
C LEU A 65 8.42 -10.37 -1.25
N VAL A 66 8.35 -11.70 -1.22
CA VAL A 66 9.03 -12.52 -0.21
C VAL A 66 9.97 -13.53 -0.86
N ASP A 67 11.00 -13.94 -0.15
CA ASP A 67 11.80 -15.10 -0.54
C ASP A 67 10.99 -16.39 -0.37
N ILE A 68 11.14 -17.32 -1.33
CA ILE A 68 10.42 -18.60 -1.34
C ILE A 68 11.08 -19.66 -0.45
N LEU A 69 12.36 -19.47 -0.14
CA LEU A 69 13.08 -20.30 0.81
C LEU A 69 13.03 -19.61 2.17
N PRO A 70 12.53 -20.27 3.22
CA PRO A 70 12.52 -19.70 4.55
C PRO A 70 13.95 -19.49 5.06
N GLY A 71 14.11 -18.51 5.96
CA GLY A 71 15.35 -18.32 6.71
C GLY A 71 15.61 -19.47 7.70
N PRO A 72 16.76 -19.45 8.41
CA PRO A 72 17.07 -20.43 9.45
C PRO A 72 16.01 -20.53 10.57
N ASP A 73 15.20 -19.49 10.75
CA ASP A 73 14.08 -19.42 11.69
C ASP A 73 12.75 -19.97 11.12
N GLY A 74 12.78 -20.55 9.92
CA GLY A 74 11.61 -21.13 9.25
C GLY A 74 10.65 -20.10 8.65
N LYS A 75 10.96 -18.81 8.72
CA LYS A 75 10.07 -17.72 8.26
C LYS A 75 10.43 -17.26 6.85
N LEU A 76 9.40 -16.94 6.06
CA LEU A 76 9.58 -16.21 4.82
C LEU A 76 9.99 -14.77 5.15
N ARG A 77 10.95 -14.23 4.40
CA ARG A 77 11.47 -12.88 4.60
C ARG A 77 10.94 -11.97 3.50
N GLU A 78 10.43 -10.82 3.90
CA GLU A 78 10.12 -9.74 2.96
C GLU A 78 11.42 -9.21 2.36
N ARG A 79 11.37 -8.91 1.07
CA ARG A 79 12.49 -8.26 0.39
C ARG A 79 12.54 -6.79 0.75
N ASP A 80 13.74 -6.23 0.75
CA ASP A 80 13.93 -4.79 0.95
C ASP A 80 13.20 -4.02 -0.17
N MET A 81 12.27 -3.17 0.25
CA MET A 81 11.53 -2.26 -0.62
C MET A 81 11.88 -0.79 -0.31
N GLY A 82 12.85 -0.53 0.56
CA GLY A 82 13.33 0.80 0.94
C GLY A 82 12.44 1.55 1.93
N THR A 83 11.16 1.19 2.05
CA THR A 83 10.22 1.66 3.07
C THR A 83 9.30 0.51 3.48
N THR A 84 8.72 0.57 4.66
CA THR A 84 7.69 -0.38 5.09
C THR A 84 6.37 -0.14 4.35
N PHE A 85 5.46 -1.12 4.40
CA PHE A 85 4.05 -0.92 4.04
C PHE A 85 3.44 0.23 4.87
N ASP A 86 2.52 0.98 4.27
CA ASP A 86 1.85 2.18 4.84
C ASP A 86 2.80 3.31 5.28
N PHE A 87 4.06 3.32 4.81
CA PHE A 87 4.96 4.43 5.06
C PHE A 87 4.61 5.63 4.18
N PHE A 88 3.80 6.56 4.68
CA PHE A 88 3.34 7.75 3.98
C PHE A 88 4.44 8.80 3.87
N SER A 89 5.26 8.63 2.84
CA SER A 89 6.39 9.49 2.51
C SER A 89 6.64 9.46 1.01
N PRO A 90 7.20 10.54 0.41
CA PRO A 90 7.65 10.51 -0.97
C PRO A 90 8.61 9.35 -1.28
N PHE A 91 9.35 8.84 -0.28
CA PHE A 91 10.21 7.66 -0.43
C PHE A 91 9.46 6.39 -0.83
N SER A 92 8.15 6.32 -0.58
CA SER A 92 7.32 5.19 -0.96
C SER A 92 6.88 5.20 -2.42
N ALA A 93 7.11 6.29 -3.15
CA ALA A 93 6.82 6.34 -4.58
C ALA A 93 7.62 5.27 -5.34
N PRO A 94 7.01 4.48 -6.25
CA PRO A 94 7.71 3.42 -6.98
C PRO A 94 8.95 3.90 -7.74
N SER A 95 8.95 5.16 -8.19
CA SER A 95 10.04 5.78 -8.96
C SER A 95 11.08 6.49 -8.11
N ASP A 96 10.96 6.50 -6.78
CA ASP A 96 11.91 7.22 -5.91
C ASP A 96 13.33 6.63 -6.03
N LYS A 97 14.30 7.50 -6.29
CA LYS A 97 15.69 7.11 -6.54
C LYS A 97 16.57 7.16 -5.30
N ARG A 98 16.06 7.65 -4.16
CA ARG A 98 16.79 7.86 -2.90
C ARG A 98 16.87 6.58 -2.06
N VAL A 99 16.02 5.59 -2.33
CA VAL A 99 16.13 4.23 -1.75
C VAL A 99 17.25 3.42 -2.43
N SER A 100 17.66 2.32 -1.79
CA SER A 100 18.76 1.46 -2.25
C SER A 100 18.55 0.93 -3.68
N GLU A 101 19.64 0.56 -4.37
CA GLU A 101 19.52 -0.09 -5.68
C GLU A 101 18.74 -1.40 -5.62
N GLU A 102 18.95 -2.18 -4.56
CA GLU A 102 18.20 -3.40 -4.28
C GLU A 102 16.69 -3.11 -4.15
N ALA A 103 16.29 -2.13 -3.35
CA ALA A 103 14.90 -1.71 -3.21
C ALA A 103 14.30 -1.29 -4.56
N ARG A 104 15.02 -0.51 -5.37
CA ARG A 104 14.55 -0.10 -6.71
C ARG A 104 14.38 -1.30 -7.64
N SER A 105 15.26 -2.28 -7.56
CA SER A 105 15.18 -3.53 -8.33
C SER A 105 13.97 -4.36 -7.90
N ASN A 106 13.75 -4.52 -6.60
CA ASN A 106 12.61 -5.26 -6.04
C ASN A 106 11.26 -4.57 -6.37
N ARG A 107 11.18 -3.24 -6.24
CA ARG A 107 9.98 -2.47 -6.65
C ARG A 107 9.67 -2.64 -8.13
N ARG A 108 10.69 -2.63 -9.00
CA ARG A 108 10.53 -2.87 -10.45
C ARG A 108 10.04 -4.28 -10.72
N LEU A 109 10.65 -5.29 -10.09
CA LEU A 109 10.24 -6.68 -10.22
C LEU A 109 8.77 -6.88 -9.83
N LEU A 110 8.35 -6.32 -8.69
CA LEU A 110 6.96 -6.36 -8.24
C LEU A 110 6.04 -5.68 -9.26
N ALA A 111 6.37 -4.44 -9.65
CA ALA A 111 5.54 -3.68 -10.57
C ALA A 111 5.38 -4.35 -11.94
N ASP A 112 6.44 -4.92 -12.49
CA ASP A 112 6.40 -5.61 -13.78
C ASP A 112 5.60 -6.91 -13.70
N ALA A 113 5.71 -7.66 -12.61
CA ALA A 113 4.89 -8.85 -12.36
C ALA A 113 3.40 -8.50 -12.26
N MET A 114 3.06 -7.47 -11.49
CA MET A 114 1.68 -7.00 -11.32
C MET A 114 1.08 -6.46 -12.62
N LYS A 115 1.85 -5.68 -13.41
CA LYS A 115 1.43 -5.22 -14.74
C LYS A 115 1.16 -6.38 -15.69
N LYS A 116 2.03 -7.40 -15.71
CA LYS A 116 1.83 -8.60 -16.53
C LYS A 116 0.56 -9.37 -16.12
N ALA A 117 0.18 -9.29 -14.85
CA ALA A 117 -1.07 -9.85 -14.33
C ALA A 117 -2.31 -8.95 -14.52
N GLY A 118 -2.18 -7.82 -15.23
CA GLY A 118 -3.30 -6.93 -15.55
C GLY A 118 -3.58 -5.84 -14.51
N PHE A 119 -2.68 -5.61 -13.56
CA PHE A 119 -2.80 -4.54 -12.58
C PHE A 119 -2.05 -3.26 -12.98
N VAL A 120 -2.51 -2.13 -12.45
CA VAL A 120 -1.95 -0.80 -12.63
C VAL A 120 -1.35 -0.33 -11.29
N PRO A 121 -0.07 0.04 -11.24
CA PRO A 121 0.55 0.58 -10.02
C PRO A 121 0.05 1.99 -9.71
N TYR A 122 -0.01 2.33 -8.42
CA TYR A 122 -0.22 3.71 -7.98
C TYR A 122 1.10 4.47 -7.83
N GLY A 123 1.12 5.74 -8.24
CA GLY A 123 2.35 6.52 -8.36
C GLY A 123 2.99 6.95 -7.03
N LYS A 124 2.30 6.81 -5.90
CA LYS A 124 2.79 7.26 -4.58
C LYS A 124 3.16 6.12 -3.64
N GLU A 125 2.76 4.89 -3.96
CA GLU A 125 2.85 3.73 -3.06
C GLU A 125 3.36 2.52 -3.86
N TRP A 126 4.55 2.02 -3.52
CA TRP A 126 5.18 0.90 -4.25
C TRP A 126 4.43 -0.42 -4.11
N TRP A 127 3.61 -0.56 -3.07
CA TRP A 127 2.86 -1.77 -2.74
C TRP A 127 1.47 -1.84 -3.39
N HIS A 128 0.94 -0.72 -3.90
CA HIS A 128 -0.48 -0.55 -4.23
C HIS A 128 -0.78 -0.73 -5.72
N PHE A 129 -1.69 -1.65 -6.01
CA PHE A 129 -2.05 -2.05 -7.37
C PHE A 129 -3.56 -2.22 -7.54
N THR A 130 -4.13 -1.68 -8.62
CA THR A 130 -5.55 -1.85 -8.97
C THR A 130 -5.69 -2.57 -10.30
N LEU A 131 -6.57 -3.56 -10.40
CA LEU A 131 -6.84 -4.28 -11.65
C LEU A 131 -7.27 -3.29 -12.74
N ALA A 132 -6.75 -3.39 -13.96
CA ALA A 132 -7.07 -2.43 -15.03
C ALA A 132 -8.54 -2.51 -15.47
N ASN A 133 -9.06 -3.73 -15.60
CA ASN A 133 -10.43 -4.00 -16.06
C ASN A 133 -11.28 -4.43 -14.86
N GLU A 134 -11.56 -3.50 -13.95
CA GLU A 134 -12.30 -3.80 -12.73
C GLU A 134 -13.76 -4.20 -13.05
N PRO A 135 -14.31 -5.23 -12.40
CA PRO A 135 -15.72 -5.58 -12.52
C PRO A 135 -16.66 -4.52 -11.90
N PHE A 136 -16.18 -3.77 -10.91
CA PHE A 136 -17.00 -2.86 -10.11
C PHE A 136 -16.39 -1.45 -9.96
N PRO A 137 -16.04 -0.75 -11.06
CA PRO A 137 -15.25 0.48 -10.98
C PRO A 137 -15.96 1.63 -10.26
N GLN A 138 -17.28 1.57 -10.11
CA GLN A 138 -18.12 2.59 -9.47
C GLN A 138 -18.82 2.13 -8.18
N THR A 139 -18.65 0.87 -7.76
CA THR A 139 -19.34 0.30 -6.59
C THR A 139 -18.38 0.20 -5.41
N TYR A 140 -18.75 0.82 -4.29
CA TYR A 140 -17.96 0.82 -3.06
C TYR A 140 -18.70 -0.02 -2.03
N PHE A 141 -18.19 -1.23 -1.78
CA PHE A 141 -18.81 -2.19 -0.88
C PHE A 141 -18.52 -1.86 0.59
N ASP A 142 -19.41 -2.34 1.47
CA ASP A 142 -19.32 -2.15 2.92
C ASP A 142 -19.72 -3.40 3.74
N PHE A 143 -19.63 -4.59 3.16
CA PHE A 143 -19.76 -5.82 3.96
C PHE A 143 -18.48 -6.07 4.77
N VAL A 144 -18.60 -6.79 5.89
CA VAL A 144 -17.48 -7.08 6.80
C VAL A 144 -16.53 -8.12 6.18
N VAL A 145 -15.24 -8.01 6.46
CA VAL A 145 -14.24 -9.05 6.14
C VAL A 145 -14.27 -10.08 7.25
N GLU A 146 -14.55 -11.34 6.92
CA GLU A 146 -14.58 -12.49 7.84
C GLU A 146 -13.22 -13.17 7.98
#